data_AF-A0A7C5M405-F1
#
_entry.id   AF-A0A7C5M405-F1
#
_cell.length_a   1.000
_cell.length_b   1.000
_cell.length_c   1.000
_cell.angle_alpha   90.00
_cell.angle_beta   90.00
_cell.angle_gamma   90.00
#
_symmetry.space_group_name_H-M   'P 1'
#
loop_
_entity.id
_entity.type
_entity.pdbx_description
1 polymer ?
#
loop_
_entity_poly.entity_id
_entity_poly.type
_entity_poly.pdbx_seq_one_letter_code
_entity_poly.pdbx_strand_id
1 'polypeptide(L)'
;MYKFLLNKWYIDELYDATVVRAVRILGDIFWKIGDMKIIDGFGPNGVAAAALAGGRKISKFQSGFVFQYAFVMLVGVVGLIAYVFMKAVG
;
A
#
# COMPACT_ATOMS: atom_id res chain seq x y z
N MET A 1 -60.42 0.69 2.09
CA MET A 1 -60.08 -0.60 2.73
C MET A 1 -59.39 -1.61 1.79
N TYR A 2 -59.70 -1.67 0.48
CA TYR A 2 -59.22 -2.74 -0.43
C TYR A 2 -57.73 -2.68 -0.86
N LYS A 3 -57.10 -1.49 -0.89
CA LYS A 3 -55.69 -1.35 -1.36
C LYS A 3 -54.63 -1.90 -0.37
N PHE A 4 -54.99 -2.03 0.91
CA PHE A 4 -54.04 -2.42 1.96
C PHE A 4 -53.75 -3.94 1.98
N LEU A 5 -54.74 -4.76 1.61
CA LEU A 5 -54.57 -6.21 1.43
C LEU A 5 -53.97 -6.56 0.06
N LEU A 6 -54.22 -5.74 -0.98
CA LEU A 6 -53.71 -5.98 -2.32
C LEU A 6 -52.20 -5.72 -2.43
N ASN A 7 -51.69 -4.72 -1.71
CA ASN A 7 -50.25 -4.38 -1.66
C ASN A 7 -49.50 -5.14 -0.54
N LYS A 8 -49.96 -6.36 -0.22
CA LYS A 8 -49.24 -7.32 0.65
C LYS A 8 -48.55 -6.67 1.86
N TRP A 9 -49.30 -5.79 2.55
CA TRP A 9 -48.89 -5.15 3.79
C TRP A 9 -47.65 -4.23 3.76
N TYR A 10 -47.15 -3.77 2.60
CA TYR A 10 -45.98 -2.85 2.47
C TYR A 10 -44.68 -3.29 3.20
N ILE A 11 -44.71 -4.43 3.89
CA ILE A 11 -43.59 -4.94 4.69
C ILE A 11 -42.48 -5.42 3.79
N ASP A 12 -42.79 -6.06 2.65
CA ASP A 12 -41.80 -6.46 1.65
C ASP A 12 -41.04 -5.25 1.10
N GLU A 13 -41.74 -4.16 0.75
CA GLU A 13 -41.12 -2.94 0.21
C GLU A 13 -40.29 -2.18 1.25
N LEU A 14 -40.75 -2.16 2.51
CA LEU A 14 -39.97 -1.58 3.60
C LEU A 14 -38.71 -2.42 3.89
N TYR A 15 -38.83 -3.75 3.86
CA TYR A 15 -37.71 -4.68 4.10
C TYR A 15 -36.67 -4.60 2.98
N ASP A 16 -37.11 -4.49 1.73
CA ASP A 16 -36.22 -4.32 0.58
C ASP A 16 -35.54 -2.94 0.58
N ALA A 17 -36.27 -1.89 0.96
CA ALA A 17 -35.73 -0.53 1.03
C ALA A 17 -34.71 -0.34 2.17
N THR A 18 -34.92 -1.00 3.31
CA THR A 18 -34.09 -0.81 4.51
C THR A 18 -33.02 -1.87 4.67
N VAL A 19 -33.38 -3.15 4.72
CA VAL A 19 -32.46 -4.25 5.02
C VAL A 19 -31.67 -4.64 3.79
N VAL A 20 -32.34 -4.94 2.67
CA VAL A 20 -31.66 -5.42 1.45
C VAL A 20 -30.72 -4.35 0.92
N ARG A 21 -31.19 -3.09 0.85
CA ARG A 21 -30.34 -1.97 0.41
C ARG A 21 -29.16 -1.71 1.34
N ALA A 22 -29.34 -1.76 2.66
CA ALA A 22 -28.25 -1.56 3.61
C ALA A 22 -27.20 -2.69 3.51
N VAL A 23 -27.63 -3.94 3.42
CA VAL A 23 -26.73 -5.09 3.28
C VAL A 23 -25.96 -5.04 1.96
N ARG A 24 -26.60 -4.59 0.87
CA ARG A 24 -25.95 -4.42 -0.43
C ARG A 24 -24.87 -3.34 -0.40
N ILE A 25 -25.16 -2.20 0.23
CA ILE A 25 -24.18 -1.13 0.41
C ILE A 25 -23.03 -1.58 1.30
N LEU A 26 -23.31 -2.27 2.40
CA LEU A 26 -22.27 -2.82 3.28
C LEU A 26 -21.39 -3.84 2.55
N GLY A 27 -21.97 -4.72 1.74
CA GLY A 27 -21.23 -5.66 0.90
C GLY A 27 -20.34 -4.95 -0.13
N ASP A 28 -20.86 -3.93 -0.81
CA ASP A 28 -20.11 -3.13 -1.77
C ASP A 28 -18.94 -2.37 -1.10
N ILE A 29 -19.14 -1.86 0.11
CA ILE A 29 -18.09 -1.20 0.90
C ILE A 29 -17.02 -2.23 1.29
N PHE A 30 -17.42 -3.40 1.79
CA PHE A 30 -16.48 -4.44 2.22
C PHE A 30 -15.65 -4.97 1.05
N TRP A 31 -16.27 -5.19 -0.12
CA TRP A 31 -15.57 -5.64 -1.32
C TRP A 31 -14.62 -4.55 -1.87
N LYS A 32 -15.08 -3.30 -1.99
CA LYS A 32 -14.24 -2.22 -2.54
C LYS A 32 -13.12 -1.77 -1.60
N ILE A 33 -13.39 -1.72 -0.29
CA ILE A 33 -12.40 -1.29 0.71
C ILE A 33 -11.50 -2.46 1.12
N GLY A 34 -12.06 -3.63 1.36
CA GLY A 34 -11.30 -4.82 1.76
C GLY A 34 -10.47 -5.34 0.59
N ASP A 35 -11.11 -5.75 -0.49
CA ASP A 35 -10.43 -6.47 -1.57
C ASP A 35 -9.53 -5.53 -2.38
N MET A 36 -10.09 -4.43 -2.90
CA MET A 36 -9.37 -3.53 -3.80
C MET A 36 -8.30 -2.67 -3.10
N LYS A 37 -8.50 -2.32 -1.82
CA LYS A 37 -7.59 -1.40 -1.12
C LYS A 37 -6.53 -2.13 -0.30
N ILE A 38 -6.88 -3.29 0.27
CA ILE A 38 -5.94 -4.06 1.08
C ILE A 38 -5.17 -5.04 0.20
N ILE A 39 -5.82 -5.83 -0.67
CA ILE A 39 -5.08 -6.80 -1.50
C ILE A 39 -4.26 -6.10 -2.57
N ASP A 40 -4.84 -5.13 -3.26
CA ASP A 40 -4.11 -4.39 -4.30
C ASP A 40 -3.11 -3.40 -3.69
N GLY A 41 -3.43 -2.83 -2.51
CA GLY A 41 -2.56 -1.89 -1.79
C GLY A 41 -1.40 -2.54 -1.02
N PHE A 42 -1.55 -3.76 -0.48
CA PHE A 42 -0.46 -4.54 0.14
C PHE A 42 0.19 -5.54 -0.82
N GLY A 43 -0.43 -5.79 -1.97
CA GLY A 43 0.06 -6.70 -2.98
C GLY A 43 1.16 -6.09 -3.86
N PRO A 44 1.24 -6.49 -5.14
CA PRO A 44 2.31 -6.10 -6.05
C PRO A 44 2.47 -4.57 -6.19
N ASN A 45 1.36 -3.84 -6.20
CA ASN A 45 1.37 -2.39 -6.35
C ASN A 45 1.88 -1.68 -5.09
N GLY A 46 1.63 -2.23 -3.90
CA GLY A 46 2.19 -1.74 -2.63
C GLY A 46 3.70 -1.92 -2.56
N VAL A 47 4.18 -3.10 -2.92
CA VAL A 47 5.63 -3.40 -2.98
C VAL A 47 6.32 -2.53 -4.03
N ALA A 48 5.71 -2.39 -5.22
CA ALA A 48 6.23 -1.51 -6.26
C ALA A 48 6.26 -0.04 -5.82
N ALA A 49 5.22 0.45 -5.14
CA ALA A 49 5.18 1.81 -4.61
C ALA A 49 6.25 2.05 -3.53
N ALA A 50 6.48 1.08 -2.65
CA ALA A 50 7.54 1.15 -1.64
C ALA A 50 8.94 1.14 -2.30
N ALA A 51 9.17 0.28 -3.28
CA ALA A 51 10.40 0.24 -4.06
C ALA A 51 10.65 1.56 -4.82
N LEU A 52 9.61 2.11 -5.46
CA LEU A 52 9.68 3.41 -6.15
C LEU A 52 9.94 4.56 -5.18
N ALA A 53 9.32 4.55 -4.00
CA ALA A 53 9.54 5.56 -2.97
C ALA A 53 10.99 5.50 -2.44
N GLY A 54 11.51 4.29 -2.18
CA GLY A 54 12.90 4.06 -1.81
C GLY A 54 13.87 4.53 -2.89
N GLY A 55 13.63 4.12 -4.14
CA GLY A 55 14.42 4.51 -5.30
C GLY A 55 14.47 6.04 -5.51
N ARG A 56 13.34 6.73 -5.38
CA ARG A 56 13.29 8.21 -5.44
C ARG A 56 14.10 8.87 -4.32
N LYS A 57 14.06 8.31 -3.11
CA LYS A 57 14.82 8.85 -1.97
C LYS A 57 16.33 8.68 -2.17
N ILE A 58 16.75 7.52 -2.67
CA ILE A 58 18.15 7.23 -3.02
C ILE A 58 18.61 8.10 -4.20
N SER A 59 17.79 8.24 -5.23
CA SER A 59 18.08 9.10 -6.39
C SER A 59 18.26 10.56 -5.99
N LYS A 60 17.46 11.09 -5.04
CA LYS A 60 17.68 12.43 -4.49
C LYS A 60 18.99 12.59 -3.73
N PHE A 61 19.52 11.52 -3.15
CA PHE A 61 20.84 11.51 -2.52
C PHE A 61 21.98 11.56 -3.54
N GLN A 62 21.73 11.18 -4.80
CA GLN A 62 22.64 11.45 -5.91
C GLN A 62 22.48 12.90 -6.34
N SER A 63 23.15 13.79 -5.62
CA SER A 63 23.20 15.24 -5.86
C SER A 63 23.95 15.64 -7.14
N GLY A 64 24.63 14.69 -7.81
CA GLY A 64 25.44 14.92 -9.01
C GLY A 64 26.80 15.58 -8.77
N PHE A 65 27.15 15.89 -7.52
CA PHE A 65 28.44 16.52 -7.19
C PHE A 65 29.58 15.48 -7.14
N VAL A 66 30.59 15.65 -7.99
CA VAL A 66 31.79 14.79 -8.08
C VAL A 66 32.51 14.65 -6.72
N PHE A 67 32.47 15.69 -5.88
CA PHE A 67 33.06 15.66 -4.55
C PHE A 67 32.46 14.56 -3.64
N GLN A 68 31.15 14.36 -3.68
CA GLN A 68 30.50 13.33 -2.87
C GLN A 68 30.90 11.92 -3.33
N TYR A 69 31.12 11.72 -4.64
CA TYR A 69 31.65 10.46 -5.15
C TYR A 69 33.08 10.20 -4.68
N ALA A 70 33.96 11.20 -4.77
CA ALA A 70 35.34 11.09 -4.30
C ALA A 70 35.42 10.77 -2.80
N PHE A 71 34.56 11.40 -1.99
CA PHE A 71 34.46 11.13 -0.55
C PHE A 71 34.02 9.69 -0.26
N VAL A 72 32.94 9.21 -0.91
CA VAL A 72 32.44 7.83 -0.75
C VAL A 72 33.49 6.81 -1.18
N MET A 73 34.21 7.06 -2.28
CA MET A 73 35.31 6.20 -2.75
C MET A 73 36.44 6.10 -1.72
N LEU A 74 36.87 7.24 -1.16
CA LEU A 74 37.93 7.28 -0.14
C LEU A 74 37.51 6.50 1.11
N VAL A 75 36.30 6.74 1.62
CA VAL A 75 35.76 6.01 2.78
C VAL A 75 35.66 4.51 2.49
N GLY A 76 35.21 4.13 1.29
CA GLY A 76 35.12 2.73 0.87
C GLY A 76 36.48 2.02 0.85
N VAL A 77 37.51 2.68 0.30
CA VAL A 77 38.87 2.13 0.26
C VAL A 77 39.46 1.99 1.67
N VAL A 78 39.33 3.01 2.51
CA VAL A 78 39.81 2.96 3.91
C VAL A 78 39.09 1.85 4.69
N GLY A 79 37.77 1.74 4.53
CA GLY A 79 36.97 0.68 5.17
C GLY A 79 37.37 -0.73 4.71
N LEU A 80 37.61 -0.93 3.41
CA LEU A 80 38.09 -2.19 2.87
C LEU A 80 39.48 -2.56 3.41
N ILE A 81 40.41 -1.61 3.45
CA ILE A 81 41.75 -1.82 4.00
C ILE A 81 41.63 -2.20 5.48
N ALA A 82 40.83 -1.48 6.25
CA ALA A 82 40.61 -1.78 7.67
C ALA A 82 40.01 -3.18 7.88
N TYR A 83 39.03 -3.58 7.06
CA TYR A 83 38.42 -4.91 7.12
C TYR A 83 39.42 -6.03 6.79
N VAL A 84 40.20 -5.87 5.72
CA VAL A 84 41.23 -6.84 5.33
C VAL A 84 42.31 -6.93 6.40
N PHE A 85 42.76 -5.80 6.95
CA PHE A 85 43.74 -5.77 8.02
C PHE A 85 43.23 -6.47 9.28
N MET A 86 41.98 -6.21 9.69
CA MET A 86 41.36 -6.88 10.84
C MET A 86 41.27 -8.40 10.63
N LYS A 87 40.97 -8.85 9.40
CA LYS A 87 40.93 -10.28 9.05
C LYS A 87 42.33 -10.91 8.91
N ALA A 88 43.36 -10.12 8.61
CA ALA A 88 44.73 -10.62 8.46
C ALA A 88 45.48 -10.71 9.79
N VAL A 89 45.06 -9.91 10.79
CA VAL A 89 45.67 -9.84 12.13
C VAL A 89 44.99 -10.79 13.12
N GLY A 90 43.77 -11.27 12.83
CA GLY A 90 43.08 -12.31 13.60
C GLY A 90 43.19 -13.68 12.95
#